data_AF-A0A9P9QAP0-F1
#
_entry.id   AF-A0A9P9QAP0-F1
#
_cell.length_a   1.000
_cell.length_b   1.000
_cell.length_c   1.000
_cell.angle_alpha   90.00
_cell.angle_beta   90.00
_cell.angle_gamma   90.00
#
_symmetry.space_group_name_H-M   'P 1'
#
loop_
_entity.id
_entity.type
_entity.pdbx_description
1 polymer ?
#
loop_
_entity_poly.entity_id
_entity_poly.type
_entity_poly.pdbx_seq_one_letter_code
_entity_poly.pdbx_strand_id
1 'polypeptide(L)'
;MKSNALLVLAVCLFAAFAAAWTKEDHEIFRVRDEVALAEGANVTFYDLLGVKPSASQDELNKAYRKKSARLHPDKARQSFINEYQKNNKKQGKAPGVKVAKGPSKKEIDAHVKKVTASYQRLSVIANLLKGPERERYDHFMRNGFPTWRGSGYYYQRFRPGLGSVLVGVFIVMGGGMHWFALHVAWKRRKEFVQRYIRHARKTAWGDESAVQGIPGVDPVNTQQWDDKKEDKDSSDEFVPRNRREKRAMDKENKKGKKVQAARTARTAGISTPVEAEITSGPQGAKRRIVAENGKVLIVDSVGNVFLEEETEDGMKGEFLLDPEEEHAPTIFDTLLFKLPKYAYNQSVGRVLGKKELIEEPLMDTSDLPEDEAAIQSATAPNLNGEARKRKAKGRNAR
;
A
#
# COMPACT_ATOMS: atom_id res chain seq x y z
N MET A 1 1.89 -22.57 26.90
CA MET A 1 1.73 -23.73 25.98
C MET A 1 2.68 -23.50 24.81
N LYS A 2 3.52 -24.49 24.45
CA LYS A 2 4.56 -24.34 23.41
C LYS A 2 3.90 -23.82 22.11
N SER A 3 4.51 -22.88 21.38
CA SER A 3 3.87 -22.26 20.19
C SER A 3 3.42 -23.29 19.14
N ASN A 4 4.11 -24.42 19.07
CA ASN A 4 3.75 -25.57 18.24
C ASN A 4 2.39 -26.20 18.63
N ALA A 5 2.05 -26.24 19.91
CA ALA A 5 0.76 -26.77 20.38
C ALA A 5 -0.40 -25.82 20.02
N LEU A 6 -0.16 -24.51 20.06
CA LEU A 6 -1.13 -23.50 19.61
C LEU A 6 -1.34 -23.57 18.08
N LEU A 7 -0.27 -23.77 17.30
CA LEU A 7 -0.37 -23.96 15.86
C LEU A 7 -1.12 -25.25 15.49
N VAL A 8 -0.83 -26.37 16.16
CA VAL A 8 -1.56 -27.62 15.93
C VAL A 8 -3.04 -27.46 16.28
N LEU A 9 -3.36 -26.81 17.41
CA LEU A 9 -4.74 -26.55 17.80
C LEU A 9 -5.44 -25.63 16.79
N ALA A 10 -4.78 -24.60 16.30
CA ALA A 10 -5.32 -23.72 15.26
C ALA A 10 -5.59 -24.49 13.95
N VAL A 11 -4.68 -25.36 13.52
CA VAL A 11 -4.86 -26.20 12.32
C VAL A 11 -6.01 -27.20 12.51
N CYS A 12 -6.10 -27.87 13.67
CA CYS A 12 -7.20 -28.78 13.99
C CYS A 12 -8.56 -28.05 14.04
N LEU A 13 -8.58 -26.83 14.58
CA LEU A 13 -9.78 -26.00 14.63
C LEU A 13 -10.19 -25.58 13.21
N PHE A 14 -9.25 -25.14 12.36
CA PHE A 14 -9.50 -24.87 10.94
C PHE A 14 -9.99 -26.09 10.17
N ALA A 15 -9.42 -27.28 10.43
CA ALA A 15 -9.86 -28.53 9.81
C ALA A 15 -11.28 -28.92 10.26
N ALA A 16 -11.66 -28.66 11.51
CA ALA A 16 -13.02 -28.89 12.00
C ALA A 16 -14.06 -27.96 11.34
N PHE A 17 -13.64 -26.78 10.88
CA PHE A 17 -14.49 -25.86 10.11
C PHE A 17 -14.47 -26.09 8.59
N ALA A 18 -13.73 -27.09 8.11
CA ALA A 18 -13.75 -27.44 6.70
C ALA A 18 -15.06 -28.17 6.38
N ALA A 19 -16.06 -27.43 5.89
CA ALA A 19 -17.29 -27.99 5.36
C ALA A 19 -16.98 -28.78 4.07
N ALA A 20 -16.81 -30.08 4.19
CA ALA A 20 -16.72 -30.98 3.05
C ALA A 20 -18.12 -31.27 2.50
N TRP A 21 -18.23 -31.45 1.19
CA TRP A 21 -19.47 -31.92 0.58
C TRP A 21 -19.79 -33.34 1.04
N THR A 22 -21.06 -33.60 1.27
CA THR A 22 -21.52 -34.91 1.67
C THR A 22 -21.77 -35.80 0.46
N LYS A 23 -22.13 -37.07 0.69
CA LYS A 23 -22.45 -38.01 -0.39
C LYS A 23 -23.64 -37.54 -1.22
N GLU A 24 -24.67 -36.97 -0.58
CA GLU A 24 -25.86 -36.47 -1.25
C GLU A 24 -25.53 -35.30 -2.20
N ASP A 25 -24.58 -34.43 -1.83
CA ASP A 25 -24.12 -33.35 -2.71
C ASP A 25 -23.48 -33.91 -3.99
N HIS A 26 -22.68 -34.97 -3.86
CA HIS A 26 -22.06 -35.63 -5.01
C HIS A 26 -23.11 -36.31 -5.92
N GLU A 27 -24.20 -36.83 -5.34
CA GLU A 27 -25.32 -37.36 -6.11
C GLU A 27 -26.02 -36.26 -6.91
N ILE A 28 -26.25 -35.08 -6.31
CA ILE A 28 -26.78 -33.90 -7.01
C ILE A 28 -25.88 -33.53 -8.20
N PHE A 29 -24.56 -33.43 -7.97
CA PHE A 29 -23.62 -33.02 -9.03
C PHE A 29 -23.58 -34.03 -10.17
N ARG A 30 -23.55 -35.32 -9.84
CA ARG A 30 -23.56 -36.40 -10.83
C ARG A 30 -24.83 -36.38 -11.67
N VAL A 31 -26.00 -36.30 -11.04
CA VAL A 31 -27.29 -36.29 -11.75
C VAL A 31 -27.39 -35.04 -12.64
N ARG A 32 -26.91 -33.89 -12.16
CA ARG A 32 -26.86 -32.65 -12.94
C ARG A 32 -25.97 -32.80 -14.18
N ASP A 33 -24.78 -33.39 -14.04
CA ASP A 33 -23.88 -33.61 -15.17
C ASP A 33 -24.47 -34.63 -16.17
N GLU A 34 -25.13 -35.67 -15.68
CA GLU A 34 -25.86 -36.63 -16.53
C GLU A 34 -27.02 -35.98 -17.32
N VAL A 35 -27.69 -34.98 -16.72
CA VAL A 35 -28.72 -34.18 -17.39
C VAL A 35 -28.09 -33.24 -18.41
N ALA A 36 -27.04 -32.52 -18.03
CA ALA A 36 -26.34 -31.58 -18.89
C ALA A 36 -25.79 -32.27 -20.16
N LEU A 37 -25.32 -33.51 -20.03
CA LEU A 37 -24.82 -34.31 -21.16
C LEU A 37 -25.92 -34.78 -22.12
N ALA A 38 -27.15 -34.99 -21.65
CA ALA A 38 -28.23 -35.54 -22.48
C ALA A 38 -29.22 -34.51 -23.00
N GLU A 39 -29.47 -33.45 -22.25
CA GLU A 39 -30.48 -32.43 -22.57
C GLU A 39 -29.89 -31.04 -22.80
N GLY A 40 -28.62 -30.83 -22.44
CA GLY A 40 -27.89 -29.58 -22.62
C GLY A 40 -27.64 -28.84 -21.31
N ALA A 41 -26.61 -27.98 -21.30
CA ALA A 41 -26.10 -27.33 -20.09
C ALA A 41 -27.08 -26.36 -19.40
N ASN A 42 -28.12 -25.91 -20.11
CA ASN A 42 -29.07 -24.90 -19.62
C ASN A 42 -30.34 -25.51 -19.02
N VAL A 43 -30.47 -26.83 -18.99
CA VAL A 43 -31.68 -27.49 -18.48
C VAL A 43 -31.53 -27.79 -16.99
N THR A 44 -32.41 -27.21 -16.17
CA THR A 44 -32.46 -27.48 -14.72
C THR A 44 -33.37 -28.66 -14.39
N PHE A 45 -33.30 -29.16 -13.15
CA PHE A 45 -34.20 -30.20 -12.66
C PHE A 45 -35.67 -29.77 -12.68
N TYR A 46 -35.91 -28.47 -12.48
CA TYR A 46 -37.24 -27.88 -12.53
C TYR A 46 -37.79 -27.82 -13.96
N ASP A 47 -36.97 -27.42 -14.93
CA ASP A 47 -37.33 -27.44 -16.36
C ASP A 47 -37.63 -28.87 -16.83
N LEU A 48 -36.84 -29.82 -16.33
CA LEU A 48 -37.01 -31.25 -16.52
C LEU A 48 -38.30 -31.82 -15.95
N LEU A 49 -38.93 -31.17 -14.97
CA LEU A 49 -40.29 -31.47 -14.50
C LEU A 49 -41.36 -30.56 -15.11
N GLY A 50 -40.96 -29.44 -15.72
CA GLY A 50 -41.86 -28.43 -16.28
C GLY A 50 -42.54 -27.60 -15.20
N VAL A 51 -41.82 -27.32 -14.11
CA VAL A 51 -42.29 -26.58 -12.93
C VAL A 51 -41.33 -25.46 -12.61
N LYS A 52 -41.75 -24.46 -11.84
CA LYS A 52 -40.87 -23.38 -11.38
C LYS A 52 -40.10 -23.83 -10.11
N PRO A 53 -38.93 -23.24 -9.81
CA PRO A 53 -38.23 -23.48 -8.54
C PRO A 53 -39.08 -23.15 -7.29
N SER A 54 -40.08 -22.27 -7.43
CA SER A 54 -41.03 -21.91 -6.38
C SER A 54 -42.24 -22.86 -6.25
N ALA A 55 -42.30 -23.95 -7.02
CA ALA A 55 -43.44 -24.86 -7.04
C ALA A 55 -43.62 -25.60 -5.71
N SER A 56 -44.88 -25.85 -5.34
CA SER A 56 -45.21 -26.61 -4.13
C SER A 56 -44.94 -28.11 -4.30
N GLN A 57 -44.86 -28.85 -3.19
CA GLN A 57 -44.61 -30.29 -3.21
C GLN A 57 -45.69 -31.07 -3.98
N ASP A 58 -46.93 -30.62 -3.91
CA ASP A 58 -48.06 -31.25 -4.61
C ASP A 58 -47.97 -31.05 -6.14
N GLU A 59 -47.54 -29.86 -6.56
CA GLU A 59 -47.26 -29.56 -7.95
C GLU A 59 -46.12 -30.41 -8.49
N LEU A 60 -45.03 -30.61 -7.71
CA LEU A 60 -43.94 -31.51 -8.05
C LEU A 60 -44.43 -32.95 -8.22
N ASN A 61 -45.26 -33.43 -7.29
CA ASN A 61 -45.84 -34.78 -7.36
C ASN A 61 -46.72 -34.95 -8.61
N LYS A 62 -47.55 -33.97 -8.94
CA LYS A 62 -48.41 -33.99 -10.13
C LYS A 62 -47.60 -33.95 -11.42
N ALA A 63 -46.59 -33.08 -11.49
CA ALA A 63 -45.70 -32.97 -12.63
C ALA A 63 -44.90 -34.26 -12.86
N TYR A 64 -44.34 -34.84 -11.79
CA TYR A 64 -43.66 -36.12 -11.82
C TYR A 64 -44.57 -37.22 -12.36
N ARG A 65 -45.78 -37.40 -11.81
CA ARG A 65 -46.74 -38.42 -12.28
C ARG A 65 -47.07 -38.26 -13.77
N LYS A 66 -47.23 -37.02 -14.23
CA LYS A 66 -47.51 -36.72 -15.64
C LYS A 66 -46.33 -37.07 -16.56
N LYS A 67 -45.10 -36.73 -16.17
CA LYS A 67 -43.90 -37.04 -16.97
C LYS A 67 -43.49 -38.51 -16.88
N SER A 68 -43.55 -39.12 -15.70
CA SER A 68 -43.25 -40.54 -15.50
C SER A 68 -44.20 -41.44 -16.31
N ALA A 69 -45.49 -41.12 -16.35
CA ALA A 69 -46.46 -41.86 -17.17
C ALA A 69 -46.18 -41.78 -18.68
N ARG A 70 -45.54 -40.71 -19.16
CA ARG A 70 -45.14 -40.55 -20.57
C ARG A 70 -43.85 -41.28 -20.90
N LEU A 71 -42.90 -41.29 -19.96
CA LEU A 71 -41.57 -41.87 -20.13
C LEU A 71 -41.44 -43.30 -19.59
N HIS A 72 -42.54 -43.93 -19.16
CA HIS A 72 -42.49 -45.29 -18.66
C HIS A 72 -42.11 -46.29 -19.78
N PRO A 73 -41.16 -47.21 -19.57
CA PRO A 73 -40.62 -48.07 -20.62
C PRO A 73 -41.67 -48.95 -21.32
N ASP A 74 -42.67 -49.43 -20.57
CA ASP A 74 -43.76 -50.24 -21.13
C ASP A 74 -44.62 -49.43 -22.12
N LYS A 75 -44.98 -48.19 -21.75
CA LYS A 75 -45.75 -47.29 -22.62
C LYS A 75 -44.91 -46.77 -23.79
N ALA A 76 -43.61 -46.58 -23.58
CA ALA A 76 -42.68 -46.13 -24.61
C ALA A 76 -42.53 -47.16 -25.75
N ARG A 77 -42.49 -48.45 -25.41
CA ARG A 77 -42.51 -49.53 -26.40
C ARG A 77 -43.77 -49.45 -27.27
N GLN A 78 -44.94 -49.32 -26.63
CA GLN A 78 -46.21 -49.23 -27.35
C GLN A 78 -46.31 -47.94 -28.19
N SER A 79 -45.90 -46.80 -27.64
CA SER A 79 -45.94 -45.51 -28.36
C SER A 79 -45.03 -45.53 -29.58
N PHE A 80 -43.83 -46.10 -29.48
CA PHE A 80 -42.90 -46.22 -30.60
C PHE A 80 -43.47 -47.09 -31.73
N ILE A 81 -44.05 -48.24 -31.41
CA ILE A 81 -44.69 -49.11 -32.41
C ILE A 81 -45.86 -48.38 -33.10
N ASN A 82 -46.71 -47.71 -32.32
CA ASN A 82 -47.85 -46.98 -32.86
C ASN A 82 -47.42 -45.80 -33.75
N GLU A 83 -46.39 -45.07 -33.37
CA GLU A 83 -45.84 -43.95 -34.12
C GLU A 83 -45.16 -44.42 -35.42
N TYR A 84 -44.40 -45.51 -35.35
CA TYR A 84 -43.80 -46.16 -36.52
C TYR A 84 -44.87 -46.61 -37.52
N GLN A 85 -45.95 -47.24 -37.05
CA GLN A 85 -47.08 -47.64 -37.90
C GLN A 85 -47.81 -46.45 -38.52
N LYS A 86 -48.03 -45.37 -37.76
CA LYS A 86 -48.66 -44.14 -38.27
C LYS A 86 -47.82 -43.49 -39.38
N ASN A 87 -46.50 -43.43 -39.20
CA ASN A 87 -45.60 -42.81 -40.18
C ASN A 87 -45.51 -43.62 -41.47
N ASN A 88 -45.45 -44.95 -41.39
CA ASN A 88 -45.45 -45.81 -42.57
C ASN A 88 -46.81 -45.83 -43.30
N LYS A 89 -47.94 -45.76 -42.59
CA LYS A 89 -49.27 -45.65 -43.22
C LYS A 89 -49.43 -44.36 -44.06
N LYS A 90 -48.79 -43.26 -43.66
CA LYS A 90 -48.84 -41.99 -44.42
C LYS A 90 -48.05 -42.02 -45.74
N GLN A 91 -47.03 -42.86 -45.85
CA GLN A 91 -46.19 -42.98 -47.05
C GLN A 91 -46.76 -43.94 -48.12
N GLY A 92 -47.76 -44.76 -47.77
CA GLY A 92 -48.30 -45.83 -48.63
C GLY A 92 -49.54 -45.47 -49.48
N LYS A 93 -49.76 -44.22 -49.89
CA LYS A 93 -50.90 -43.81 -50.75
C LYS A 93 -50.78 -44.28 -52.22
N ALA A 94 -50.41 -45.54 -52.46
CA ALA A 94 -50.47 -46.18 -53.77
C ALA A 94 -51.32 -47.45 -53.68
N PRO A 95 -52.21 -47.74 -54.65
CA PRO A 95 -53.13 -48.87 -54.58
C PRO A 95 -52.36 -50.19 -54.74
N GLY A 96 -52.20 -50.93 -53.65
CA GLY A 96 -51.59 -52.26 -53.63
C GLY A 96 -51.43 -52.78 -52.21
N VAL A 97 -51.68 -54.07 -51.98
CA VAL A 97 -51.58 -54.73 -50.67
C VAL A 97 -50.09 -54.83 -50.28
N LYS A 98 -49.56 -53.80 -49.63
CA LYS A 98 -48.24 -53.85 -48.98
C LYS A 98 -48.43 -54.12 -47.50
N VAL A 99 -47.96 -55.28 -47.03
CA VAL A 99 -47.88 -55.59 -45.61
C VAL A 99 -46.86 -54.63 -44.98
N ALA A 100 -47.32 -53.70 -44.15
CA ALA A 100 -46.44 -52.76 -43.46
C ALA A 100 -45.52 -53.54 -42.50
N LYS A 101 -44.23 -53.61 -42.83
CA LYS A 101 -43.23 -54.24 -41.96
C LYS A 101 -43.13 -53.43 -40.67
N GLY A 102 -43.32 -54.09 -39.52
CA GLY A 102 -43.16 -53.44 -38.22
C GLY A 102 -41.71 -53.03 -37.95
N PRO A 103 -41.47 -52.18 -36.92
CA PRO A 103 -40.12 -51.79 -36.55
C PRO A 103 -39.30 -53.01 -36.15
N SER A 104 -38.00 -52.96 -36.41
CA SER A 104 -37.09 -54.04 -36.04
C SER A 104 -36.99 -54.17 -34.52
N LYS A 105 -36.86 -55.40 -34.00
CA LYS A 105 -36.65 -55.63 -32.56
C LYS A 105 -35.49 -54.77 -32.01
N LYS A 106 -34.41 -54.64 -32.78
CA LYS A 106 -33.25 -53.81 -32.41
C LYS A 106 -33.60 -52.33 -32.24
N GLU A 107 -34.48 -51.80 -33.07
CA GLU A 107 -34.92 -50.39 -33.00
C GLU A 107 -35.81 -50.17 -31.78
N ILE A 108 -36.71 -51.11 -31.51
CA ILE A 108 -37.57 -51.09 -30.31
C ILE A 108 -36.71 -51.12 -29.05
N ASP A 109 -35.77 -52.05 -28.97
CA ASP A 109 -34.93 -52.23 -27.79
C ASP A 109 -33.99 -51.03 -27.58
N ALA A 110 -33.46 -50.44 -28.66
CA ALA A 110 -32.68 -49.21 -28.58
C ALA A 110 -33.52 -48.02 -28.08
N HIS A 111 -34.77 -47.89 -28.54
CA HIS A 111 -35.70 -46.85 -28.07
C HIS A 111 -36.05 -47.05 -26.59
N VAL A 112 -36.42 -48.26 -26.20
CA VAL A 112 -36.74 -48.60 -24.81
C VAL A 112 -35.53 -48.34 -23.92
N LYS A 113 -34.31 -48.72 -24.31
CA LYS A 113 -33.09 -48.43 -23.55
C LYS A 113 -32.89 -46.93 -23.30
N LYS A 114 -33.10 -46.09 -24.31
CA LYS A 114 -33.00 -44.62 -24.18
C LYS A 114 -34.06 -44.04 -23.25
N VAL A 115 -35.30 -44.53 -23.36
CA VAL A 115 -36.41 -44.06 -22.53
C VAL A 115 -36.26 -44.54 -21.09
N THR A 116 -35.85 -45.79 -20.86
CA THR A 116 -35.54 -46.33 -19.53
C THR A 116 -34.46 -45.49 -18.83
N ALA A 117 -33.37 -45.14 -19.52
CA ALA A 117 -32.32 -44.29 -18.94
C ALA A 117 -32.85 -42.89 -18.57
N SER A 118 -33.73 -42.32 -19.39
CA SER A 118 -34.35 -41.02 -19.10
C SER A 118 -35.35 -41.10 -17.95
N TYR A 119 -36.11 -42.18 -17.86
CA TYR A 119 -37.04 -42.46 -16.76
C TYR A 119 -36.30 -42.65 -15.44
N GLN A 120 -35.21 -43.41 -15.43
CA GLN A 120 -34.36 -43.61 -14.25
C GLN A 120 -33.85 -42.27 -13.71
N ARG A 121 -33.27 -41.42 -14.56
CA ARG A 121 -32.80 -40.09 -14.16
C ARG A 121 -33.94 -39.22 -13.63
N LEU A 122 -35.08 -39.20 -14.31
CA LEU A 122 -36.26 -38.45 -13.86
C LEU A 122 -36.75 -38.93 -12.49
N SER A 123 -36.69 -40.23 -12.21
CA SER A 123 -37.07 -40.78 -10.90
C SER A 123 -36.14 -40.32 -9.78
N VAL A 124 -34.83 -40.28 -10.04
CA VAL A 124 -33.83 -39.79 -9.07
C VAL A 124 -34.03 -38.29 -8.81
N ILE A 125 -34.20 -37.50 -9.86
CA ILE A 125 -34.46 -36.06 -9.76
C ILE A 125 -35.76 -35.78 -8.98
N ALA A 126 -36.80 -36.56 -9.23
CA ALA A 126 -38.06 -36.40 -8.52
C ALA A 126 -37.94 -36.76 -7.02
N ASN A 127 -37.09 -37.72 -6.66
CA ASN A 127 -36.83 -38.02 -5.25
C ASN A 127 -36.00 -36.90 -4.59
N LEU A 128 -34.97 -36.41 -5.28
CA LEU A 128 -34.13 -35.30 -4.84
C LEU A 128 -34.96 -34.04 -4.54
N LEU A 129 -35.81 -33.64 -5.50
CA LEU A 129 -36.65 -32.44 -5.36
C LEU A 129 -37.78 -32.60 -4.35
N LYS A 130 -38.16 -33.84 -4.00
CA LYS A 130 -39.16 -34.09 -2.97
C LYS A 130 -38.57 -34.13 -1.57
N GLY A 131 -37.28 -34.45 -1.46
CA GLY A 131 -36.57 -34.59 -0.19
C GLY A 131 -35.93 -33.29 0.30
N PRO A 132 -35.18 -33.36 1.41
CA PRO A 132 -34.40 -32.23 1.94
C PRO A 132 -33.26 -31.80 1.00
N GLU A 133 -32.92 -32.65 0.03
CA GLU A 133 -31.87 -32.38 -0.97
C GLU A 133 -32.26 -31.26 -1.95
N ARG A 134 -33.56 -30.92 -2.04
CA ARG A 134 -34.04 -29.75 -2.79
C ARG A 134 -33.37 -28.46 -2.33
N GLU A 135 -33.24 -28.24 -1.02
CA GLU A 135 -32.61 -27.03 -0.48
C GLU A 135 -31.12 -26.97 -0.85
N ARG A 136 -30.45 -28.12 -0.85
CA ARG A 136 -29.04 -28.23 -1.27
C ARG A 136 -28.89 -27.93 -2.75
N TYR A 137 -29.77 -28.48 -3.58
CA TYR A 137 -29.82 -28.17 -5.01
C TYR A 137 -30.05 -26.68 -5.26
N ASP A 138 -30.99 -26.07 -4.54
CA ASP A 138 -31.29 -24.63 -4.64
C ASP A 138 -30.10 -23.76 -4.18
N HIS A 139 -29.37 -24.20 -3.15
CA HIS A 139 -28.12 -23.57 -2.72
C HIS A 139 -27.07 -23.56 -3.84
N PHE A 140 -26.83 -24.70 -4.50
CA PHE A 140 -25.90 -24.77 -5.63
C PHE A 140 -26.42 -24.02 -6.86
N MET A 141 -27.72 -23.87 -7.03
CA MET A 141 -28.29 -23.03 -8.09
C MET A 141 -28.00 -21.55 -7.89
N ARG A 142 -27.96 -21.07 -6.64
CA ARG A 142 -27.61 -19.68 -6.31
C ARG A 142 -26.11 -19.42 -6.31
N ASN A 143 -25.33 -20.37 -5.80
CA ASN A 143 -23.88 -20.20 -5.56
C ASN A 143 -23.00 -20.76 -6.70
N GLY A 144 -23.60 -21.49 -7.65
CA GLY A 144 -22.91 -22.18 -8.71
C GLY A 144 -22.61 -23.64 -8.38
N PHE A 145 -22.49 -24.47 -9.41
CA PHE A 145 -22.15 -25.88 -9.29
C PHE A 145 -20.65 -26.09 -9.45
N PRO A 146 -20.05 -27.03 -8.71
CA PRO A 146 -18.70 -27.48 -8.99
C PRO A 146 -18.64 -28.28 -10.30
N THR A 147 -17.43 -28.38 -10.86
CA THR A 147 -17.18 -29.08 -12.13
C THR A 147 -16.33 -30.31 -11.91
N TRP A 148 -16.62 -31.41 -12.63
CA TRP A 148 -15.78 -32.61 -12.62
C TRP A 148 -14.43 -32.35 -13.32
N ARG A 149 -13.31 -32.67 -12.65
CA ARG A 149 -11.94 -32.47 -13.18
C ARG A 149 -11.08 -33.74 -13.17
N GLY A 150 -11.71 -34.91 -13.26
CA GLY A 150 -11.02 -36.21 -13.33
C GLY A 150 -10.91 -36.92 -11.98
N SER A 151 -10.41 -36.25 -10.94
CA SER A 151 -10.30 -36.83 -9.58
C SER A 151 -11.50 -36.55 -8.67
N GLY A 152 -12.32 -35.56 -9.02
CA GLY A 152 -13.44 -35.14 -8.19
C GLY A 152 -14.12 -33.88 -8.73
N TYR A 153 -15.12 -33.44 -7.98
CA TYR A 153 -15.77 -32.15 -8.20
C TYR A 153 -14.94 -31.04 -7.57
N TYR A 154 -14.82 -29.90 -8.24
CA TYR A 154 -14.19 -28.70 -7.69
C TYR A 154 -14.91 -27.45 -8.16
N TYR A 155 -15.05 -26.46 -7.29
CA TYR A 155 -15.42 -25.12 -7.72
C TYR A 155 -14.36 -24.55 -8.64
N GLN A 156 -14.82 -23.77 -9.63
CA GLN A 156 -13.91 -22.98 -10.46
C GLN A 156 -13.32 -21.88 -9.59
N ARG A 157 -12.07 -22.07 -9.14
CA ARG A 157 -11.35 -21.04 -8.39
C ARG A 157 -11.05 -19.87 -9.32
N PHE A 158 -11.20 -18.65 -8.81
CA PHE A 158 -10.68 -17.46 -9.49
C PHE A 158 -9.17 -17.63 -9.69
N ARG A 159 -8.73 -17.60 -10.95
CA ARG A 159 -7.33 -17.61 -11.32
C ARG A 159 -7.00 -16.23 -11.85
N PRO A 160 -6.45 -15.33 -11.01
CA PRO A 160 -6.03 -14.02 -11.49
C PRO A 160 -5.07 -14.23 -12.66
N GLY A 161 -5.32 -13.56 -13.78
CA GLY A 161 -4.41 -13.59 -14.92
C GLY A 161 -3.06 -12.95 -14.55
N LEU A 162 -2.01 -13.24 -15.32
CA LEU A 162 -0.66 -12.72 -15.09
C LEU A 162 -0.66 -11.20 -14.87
N GLY A 163 -1.39 -10.44 -15.70
CA GLY A 163 -1.52 -8.98 -15.55
C GLY A 163 -2.12 -8.56 -14.22
N SER A 164 -3.19 -9.21 -13.75
CA SER A 164 -3.79 -8.89 -12.44
C SER A 164 -2.86 -9.23 -11.27
N VAL A 165 -2.04 -10.28 -11.39
CA VAL A 165 -1.01 -10.61 -10.40
C VAL A 165 0.08 -9.56 -10.40
N LEU A 166 0.61 -9.17 -11.57
CA LEU A 166 1.64 -8.14 -11.69
C LEU A 166 1.17 -6.80 -11.14
N VAL A 167 -0.06 -6.39 -11.44
CA VAL A 167 -0.66 -5.17 -10.87
C VAL A 167 -0.81 -5.28 -9.36
N GLY A 168 -1.28 -6.42 -8.85
CA GLY A 168 -1.39 -6.66 -7.41
C GLY A 168 -0.04 -6.58 -6.69
N VAL A 169 0.98 -7.26 -7.22
CA VAL A 169 2.36 -7.21 -6.70
C VAL A 169 2.90 -5.78 -6.77
N PHE A 170 2.67 -5.06 -7.87
CA PHE A 170 3.11 -3.67 -8.02
C PHE A 170 2.48 -2.74 -6.98
N ILE A 171 1.17 -2.88 -6.71
CA ILE A 171 0.48 -2.08 -5.67
C ILE A 171 1.02 -2.42 -4.28
N VAL A 172 1.18 -3.71 -3.97
CA VAL A 172 1.60 -4.16 -2.63
C VAL A 172 3.08 -3.83 -2.38
N MET A 173 3.97 -4.23 -3.28
CA MET A 173 5.42 -4.02 -3.14
C MET A 173 5.79 -2.56 -3.41
N GLY A 174 5.37 -2.03 -4.56
CA GLY A 174 5.72 -0.67 -5.00
C GLY A 174 4.97 0.44 -4.28
N GLY A 175 3.81 0.13 -3.68
CA GLY A 175 3.04 1.05 -2.84
C GLY A 175 3.25 0.80 -1.37
N GLY A 176 2.54 -0.19 -0.81
CA GLY A 176 2.46 -0.42 0.64
C GLY A 176 3.79 -0.72 1.33
N MET A 177 4.53 -1.72 0.83
CA MET A 177 5.83 -2.10 1.42
C MET A 177 6.88 -1.02 1.20
N HIS A 178 6.92 -0.41 0.03
CA HIS A 178 7.84 0.68 -0.25
C HIS A 178 7.56 1.93 0.61
N TRP A 179 6.30 2.33 0.80
CA TRP A 179 5.93 3.41 1.72
C TRP A 179 6.38 3.10 3.15
N PHE A 180 6.17 1.86 3.61
CA PHE A 180 6.63 1.43 4.92
C PHE A 180 8.15 1.54 5.06
N ALA A 181 8.91 1.11 4.05
CA ALA A 181 10.36 1.25 4.02
C ALA A 181 10.80 2.72 4.10
N LEU A 182 10.17 3.60 3.32
CA LEU A 182 10.42 5.05 3.37
C LEU A 182 10.10 5.63 4.75
N HIS A 183 8.99 5.22 5.36
CA HIS A 183 8.58 5.69 6.67
C HIS A 183 9.56 5.28 7.78
N VAL A 184 10.01 4.02 7.75
CA VAL A 184 11.05 3.54 8.69
C VAL A 184 12.36 4.28 8.46
N ALA A 185 12.76 4.50 7.21
CA ALA A 185 13.99 5.23 6.88
C ALA A 185 13.94 6.68 7.38
N TRP A 186 12.84 7.40 7.12
CA TRP A 186 12.61 8.76 7.64
C TRP A 186 12.68 8.81 9.17
N LYS A 187 12.04 7.85 9.85
CA LYS A 187 12.07 7.80 11.31
C LYS A 187 13.50 7.59 11.84
N ARG A 188 14.28 6.70 11.22
CA ARG A 188 15.68 6.44 11.60
C ARG A 188 16.57 7.67 11.37
N ARG A 189 16.41 8.38 10.25
CA ARG A 189 17.15 9.62 9.96
C ARG A 189 16.81 10.72 10.98
N LYS A 190 15.53 10.92 11.29
CA LYS A 190 15.10 11.88 12.32
C LYS A 190 15.70 11.55 13.69
N GLU A 191 15.68 10.28 14.10
CA GLU A 191 16.30 9.84 15.36
C GLU A 191 17.83 10.01 15.37
N PHE A 192 18.49 9.81 14.24
CA PHE A 192 19.92 10.06 14.07
C PHE A 192 20.25 11.55 14.28
N VAL A 193 19.59 12.45 13.56
CA VAL A 193 19.82 13.91 13.65
C VAL A 193 19.56 14.41 15.08
N GLN A 194 18.50 13.95 15.74
CA GLN A 194 18.22 14.31 17.13
C GLN A 194 19.33 13.86 18.09
N ARG A 195 19.87 12.64 17.90
CA ARG A 195 21.01 12.16 18.70
C ARG A 195 22.25 12.98 18.41
N TYR A 196 22.52 13.27 17.14
CA TYR A 196 23.67 14.08 16.71
C TYR A 196 23.65 15.48 17.33
N ILE A 197 22.50 16.18 17.29
CA ILE A 197 22.29 17.47 17.97
C ILE A 197 22.52 17.36 19.48
N ARG A 198 21.99 16.30 20.12
CA ARG A 198 22.15 16.09 21.56
C ARG A 198 23.61 15.89 21.95
N HIS A 199 24.37 15.13 21.16
CA HIS A 199 25.81 14.96 21.36
C HIS A 199 26.55 16.28 21.21
N ALA A 200 26.28 17.05 20.15
CA ALA A 200 26.90 18.35 19.94
C ALA A 200 26.65 19.33 21.11
N ARG A 201 25.41 19.40 21.62
CA ARG A 201 25.07 20.22 22.78
C ARG A 201 25.84 19.81 24.04
N LYS A 202 25.88 18.51 24.33
CA LYS A 202 26.60 17.95 25.48
C LYS A 202 28.10 18.24 25.40
N THR A 203 28.71 18.09 24.23
CA THR A 203 30.14 18.40 24.03
C THR A 203 30.41 19.90 24.14
N ALA A 204 29.47 20.76 23.74
CA ALA A 204 29.65 22.21 23.75
C ALA A 204 29.58 22.78 25.16
N TRP A 205 28.55 22.39 25.90
CA TRP A 205 28.15 23.06 27.13
C TRP A 205 28.17 22.14 28.37
N GLY A 206 28.50 20.86 28.19
CA GLY A 206 28.42 19.85 29.25
C GLY A 206 26.99 19.31 29.43
N ASP A 207 26.82 18.27 30.25
CA ASP A 207 25.50 17.75 30.59
C ASP A 207 24.75 18.76 31.47
N GLU A 208 23.84 19.55 30.89
CA GLU A 208 23.01 20.52 31.62
C GLU A 208 22.04 19.89 32.64
N SER A 209 21.98 18.55 32.75
CA SER A 209 21.34 17.88 33.89
C SER A 209 22.18 17.93 35.18
N ALA A 210 23.46 18.32 35.10
CA ALA A 210 24.28 18.66 36.25
C ALA A 210 24.19 20.17 36.49
N VAL A 211 23.33 20.54 37.44
CA VAL A 211 23.15 21.88 38.03
C VAL A 211 24.42 22.72 37.98
N GLN A 212 24.41 23.77 37.15
CA GLN A 212 25.44 24.79 37.08
C GLN A 212 25.37 25.65 38.34
N GLY A 213 26.17 25.34 39.38
CA GLY A 213 26.16 26.16 40.60
C GLY A 213 26.91 25.68 41.84
N ILE A 214 27.67 24.58 41.82
CA ILE A 214 28.50 24.19 42.96
C ILE A 214 29.96 24.61 42.69
N PRO A 215 30.53 25.56 43.45
CA PRO A 215 31.94 25.89 43.34
C PRO A 215 32.80 24.72 43.83
N GLY A 216 33.72 24.22 43.00
CA GLY A 216 34.78 23.30 43.44
C GLY A 216 34.74 21.86 42.92
N VAL A 217 34.01 21.56 41.85
CA VAL A 217 34.12 20.26 41.17
C VAL A 217 34.42 20.47 39.69
N ASP A 218 35.70 20.43 39.35
CA ASP A 218 36.15 20.44 37.96
C ASP A 218 35.84 19.06 37.33
N PRO A 219 35.15 19.01 36.17
CA PRO A 219 35.11 17.78 35.39
C PRO A 219 36.49 17.55 34.76
N VAL A 220 37.06 16.39 35.06
CA VAL A 220 38.33 15.91 34.50
C VAL A 220 38.22 15.85 32.98
N ASN A 221 38.91 16.77 32.30
CA ASN A 221 39.04 16.80 30.86
C ASN A 221 40.16 15.82 30.43
N THR A 222 39.80 14.78 29.67
CA THR A 222 40.76 13.88 29.03
C THR A 222 41.25 14.47 27.71
N GLN A 223 42.58 14.53 27.60
CA GLN A 223 43.39 14.61 26.37
C GLN A 223 43.44 15.97 25.65
N GLN A 224 44.36 16.80 26.14
CA GLN A 224 44.99 17.87 25.37
C GLN A 224 46.20 17.30 24.62
N TRP A 225 46.14 17.33 23.29
CA TRP A 225 47.31 17.16 22.44
C TRP A 225 47.97 18.54 22.28
N ASP A 226 49.18 18.66 22.81
CA ASP A 226 50.07 19.78 22.55
C ASP A 226 50.68 19.62 21.15
N ASP A 227 50.46 20.61 20.29
CA ASP A 227 51.47 21.02 19.33
C ASP A 227 51.44 22.55 19.22
N LYS A 228 52.51 23.16 19.74
CA LYS A 228 52.80 24.59 19.68
C LYS A 228 53.22 24.99 18.27
N LYS A 229 52.64 26.08 17.75
CA LYS A 229 53.38 27.14 17.05
C LYS A 229 52.70 28.50 17.26
N GLU A 230 53.49 29.38 17.87
CA GLU A 230 53.52 30.86 17.92
C GLU A 230 52.99 31.52 16.62
N ASP A 231 52.28 32.67 16.59
CA ASP A 231 52.57 33.96 17.22
C ASP A 231 51.37 34.95 17.19
N LYS A 232 51.45 35.93 18.12
CA LYS A 232 51.09 37.37 18.07
C LYS A 232 49.76 37.93 18.65
N ASP A 233 49.96 38.52 19.84
CA ASP A 233 49.54 39.85 20.33
C ASP A 233 48.04 40.20 20.46
N SER A 234 47.55 40.16 21.70
CA SER A 234 47.26 41.41 22.45
C SER A 234 46.99 41.09 23.92
N SER A 235 47.93 41.45 24.80
CA SER A 235 47.78 41.38 26.25
C SER A 235 46.95 42.57 26.76
N ASP A 236 45.68 42.33 27.14
CA ASP A 236 44.95 43.28 27.99
C ASP A 236 45.13 42.86 29.45
N GLU A 237 46.12 43.50 30.07
CA GLU A 237 46.47 43.37 31.47
C GLU A 237 45.39 44.03 32.34
N PHE A 238 44.73 43.24 33.20
CA PHE A 238 43.67 43.72 34.08
C PHE A 238 44.28 44.50 35.27
N VAL A 239 44.34 45.83 35.15
CA VAL A 239 44.69 46.70 36.29
C VAL A 239 43.43 47.02 37.10
N PRO A 240 43.39 46.72 38.42
CA PRO A 240 42.25 47.07 39.27
C PRO A 240 42.18 48.59 39.45
N ARG A 241 41.24 49.25 38.75
CA ARG A 241 41.02 50.70 38.85
C ARG A 241 40.00 51.07 39.94
N ASN A 242 40.24 52.18 40.62
CA ASN A 242 39.34 52.71 41.64
C ASN A 242 38.00 53.18 41.04
N ARG A 243 36.90 52.97 41.78
CA ARG A 243 35.49 53.15 41.34
C ARG A 243 35.16 54.54 40.77
N ARG A 244 36.00 55.55 41.03
CA ARG A 244 35.84 56.93 40.52
C ARG A 244 36.33 57.10 39.08
N GLU A 245 37.41 56.43 38.68
CA GLU A 245 37.93 56.44 37.30
C GLU A 245 37.02 55.68 36.34
N LYS A 246 36.46 54.54 36.80
CA LYS A 246 35.50 53.76 35.99
C LYS A 246 34.29 54.58 35.55
N ARG A 247 33.75 55.43 36.43
CA ARG A 247 32.62 56.31 36.09
C ARG A 247 33.00 57.46 35.16
N ALA A 248 34.24 57.94 35.20
CA ALA A 248 34.72 58.98 34.29
C ALA A 248 34.86 58.42 32.86
N MET A 249 35.45 57.24 32.73
CA MET A 249 35.60 56.54 31.44
C MET A 249 34.24 56.19 30.82
N ASP A 250 33.25 55.74 31.63
CA ASP A 250 31.88 55.50 31.16
C ASP A 250 31.18 56.78 30.67
N LYS A 251 31.51 57.94 31.26
CA LYS A 251 30.97 59.24 30.84
C LYS A 251 31.58 59.72 29.52
N GLU A 252 32.86 59.48 29.31
CA GLU A 252 33.56 59.79 28.05
C GLU A 252 33.11 58.85 26.92
N ASN A 253 33.01 57.54 27.18
CA ASN A 253 32.49 56.57 26.21
C ASN A 253 31.02 56.82 25.81
N LYS A 254 30.19 57.33 26.74
CA LYS A 254 28.81 57.75 26.41
C LYS A 254 28.73 59.05 25.60
N LYS A 255 29.69 59.97 25.76
CA LYS A 255 29.75 61.21 24.96
C LYS A 255 30.14 60.93 23.52
N GLY A 256 31.11 60.04 23.27
CA GLY A 256 31.50 59.63 21.92
C GLY A 256 30.37 58.94 21.13
N LYS A 257 29.67 57.99 21.77
CA LYS A 257 28.55 57.27 21.14
C LYS A 257 27.34 58.15 20.81
N LYS A 258 27.02 59.16 21.62
CA LYS A 258 25.90 60.09 21.34
C LYS A 258 26.18 61.02 20.15
N VAL A 259 27.43 61.45 19.97
CA VAL A 259 27.81 62.35 18.87
C VAL A 259 27.87 61.61 17.53
N GLN A 260 28.32 60.35 17.52
CA GLN A 260 28.27 59.49 16.33
C GLN A 260 26.83 59.13 15.95
N ALA A 261 25.99 58.70 16.90
CA ALA A 261 24.59 58.37 16.62
C ALA A 261 23.78 59.56 16.08
N ALA A 262 24.04 60.78 16.57
CA ALA A 262 23.39 61.99 16.09
C ALA A 262 23.89 62.47 14.72
N ARG A 263 25.13 62.13 14.33
CA ARG A 263 25.66 62.39 12.98
C ARG A 263 25.06 61.41 11.96
N THR A 264 25.03 60.12 12.27
CA THR A 264 24.46 59.09 11.37
C THR A 264 22.96 59.29 11.13
N ALA A 265 22.22 59.75 12.14
CA ALA A 265 20.79 60.08 12.02
C ALA A 265 20.49 61.35 11.19
N ARG A 266 21.49 62.21 10.92
CA ARG A 266 21.34 63.42 10.09
C ARG A 266 21.73 63.21 8.63
N THR A 267 22.57 62.21 8.34
CA THR A 267 23.00 61.87 6.97
C THR A 267 22.07 60.87 6.28
N ALA A 268 21.31 60.06 7.02
CA ALA A 268 20.33 59.14 6.46
C ALA A 268 18.95 59.82 6.38
N GLY A 269 18.56 60.26 5.17
CA GLY A 269 17.22 60.76 4.89
C GLY A 269 16.16 59.71 5.24
N ILE A 270 15.09 60.14 5.92
CA ILE A 270 14.09 59.30 6.61
C ILE A 270 13.14 58.53 5.66
N SER A 271 13.36 58.54 4.33
CA SER A 271 12.37 58.03 3.37
C SER A 271 12.83 56.89 2.46
N THR A 272 13.94 56.22 2.76
CA THR A 272 14.23 54.92 2.15
C THR A 272 13.99 53.83 3.20
N PRO A 273 13.12 52.84 2.96
CA PRO A 273 13.06 51.67 3.81
C PRO A 273 14.40 50.97 3.62
N VAL A 274 15.28 51.12 4.60
CA VAL A 274 16.37 50.17 4.78
C VAL A 274 15.64 48.87 5.09
N GLU A 275 15.59 47.98 4.10
CA GLU A 275 15.23 46.60 4.38
C GLU A 275 16.13 46.16 5.52
N ALA A 276 15.52 45.86 6.67
CA ALA A 276 16.24 45.30 7.77
C ALA A 276 16.91 44.04 7.23
N GLU A 277 18.24 44.08 7.09
CA GLU A 277 19.04 42.88 6.95
C GLU A 277 18.72 42.06 8.20
N ILE A 278 17.81 41.10 8.05
CA ILE A 278 17.40 40.24 9.16
C ILE A 278 18.62 39.39 9.41
N THR A 279 19.42 39.79 10.39
CA THR A 279 20.48 38.97 10.96
C THR A 279 19.82 37.70 11.50
N SER A 280 19.71 36.67 10.67
CA SER A 280 19.49 35.28 11.07
C SER A 280 20.79 34.77 11.69
N GLY A 281 21.26 35.49 12.69
CA GLY A 281 22.48 35.25 13.42
C GLY A 281 22.13 34.86 14.85
N PRO A 282 22.85 33.90 15.44
CA PRO A 282 22.73 33.52 16.85
C PRO A 282 22.81 34.73 17.79
N GLN A 283 21.85 34.86 18.71
CA GLN A 283 21.93 35.83 19.80
C GLN A 283 22.54 35.13 21.02
N GLY A 284 23.86 34.94 21.01
CA GLY A 284 24.51 34.16 22.06
C GLY A 284 26.00 33.92 21.84
N ALA A 285 26.64 33.38 22.88
CA ALA A 285 28.01 32.89 22.77
C ALA A 285 28.00 31.60 21.93
N LYS A 286 28.77 31.57 20.84
CA LYS A 286 28.91 30.40 19.97
C LYS A 286 30.10 29.55 20.42
N ARG A 287 29.95 28.22 20.45
CA ARG A 287 31.06 27.27 20.61
C ARG A 287 31.20 26.41 19.36
N ARG A 288 32.42 26.31 18.83
CA ARG A 288 32.73 25.47 17.67
C ARG A 288 33.27 24.12 18.15
N ILE A 289 32.76 23.03 17.60
CA ILE A 289 33.17 21.67 17.90
C ILE A 289 33.39 20.94 16.60
N VAL A 290 34.37 20.04 16.58
CA VAL A 290 34.54 19.09 15.48
C VAL A 290 33.86 17.78 15.87
N ALA A 291 32.88 17.35 15.09
CA ALA A 291 32.20 16.07 15.30
C ALA A 291 33.08 14.89 14.82
N GLU A 292 32.71 13.66 15.19
CA GLU A 292 33.45 12.45 14.86
C GLU A 292 33.61 12.21 13.34
N ASN A 293 32.69 12.77 12.55
CA ASN A 293 32.73 12.76 11.08
C ASN A 293 33.61 13.88 10.48
N GLY A 294 34.39 14.60 11.29
CA GLY A 294 35.25 15.70 10.84
C GLY A 294 34.51 16.99 10.49
N LYS A 295 33.16 17.00 10.56
CA LYS A 295 32.36 18.20 10.28
C LYS A 295 32.40 19.17 11.47
N VAL A 296 32.43 20.47 11.18
CA VAL A 296 32.45 21.51 12.21
C VAL A 296 31.02 21.91 12.55
N LEU A 297 30.65 21.76 13.82
CA LEU A 297 29.36 22.16 14.37
C LEU A 297 29.54 23.40 15.25
N ILE A 298 28.64 24.35 15.09
CA ILE A 298 28.57 25.57 15.88
C ILE A 298 27.34 25.48 16.76
N VAL A 299 27.53 25.44 18.07
CA VAL A 299 26.43 25.37 19.05
C VAL A 299 26.26 26.73 19.69
N ASP A 300 25.05 27.29 19.57
CA ASP A 300 24.67 28.54 20.21
C ASP A 300 24.26 28.32 21.68
N SER A 301 24.28 29.37 22.51
CA SER A 301 23.84 29.31 23.90
C SER A 301 22.36 29.00 24.07
N VAL A 302 21.55 29.18 23.02
CA VAL A 302 20.13 28.80 22.99
C VAL A 302 19.95 27.28 22.72
N GLY A 303 21.02 26.60 22.31
CA GLY A 303 21.01 25.17 21.96
C GLY A 303 20.74 24.88 20.48
N ASN A 304 20.72 25.89 19.61
CA ASN A 304 20.70 25.68 18.17
C ASN A 304 22.07 25.16 17.70
N VAL A 305 22.06 24.15 16.84
CA VAL A 305 23.27 23.53 16.30
C VAL A 305 23.33 23.83 14.81
N PHE A 306 24.37 24.53 14.39
CA PHE A 306 24.63 24.86 13.00
C PHE A 306 25.75 23.99 12.46
N LEU A 307 25.63 23.52 11.23
CA LEU A 307 26.68 22.85 10.48
C LEU A 307 27.43 23.90 9.65
N GLU A 308 28.74 23.97 9.81
CA GLU A 308 29.61 24.79 8.96
C GLU A 308 30.04 23.92 7.76
N GLU A 309 29.48 24.17 6.57
CA GLU A 309 29.92 23.55 5.33
C GLU A 309 30.76 24.55 4.53
N GLU A 310 31.92 24.10 4.07
CA GLU A 310 32.77 24.85 3.15
C GLU A 310 32.33 24.53 1.73
N THR A 311 31.73 25.50 1.05
CA THR A 311 31.37 25.37 -0.38
C THR A 311 32.66 25.28 -1.20
N GLU A 312 32.65 24.62 -2.37
CA GLU A 312 33.82 24.44 -3.24
C GLU A 312 34.58 25.75 -3.57
N ASP A 313 33.92 26.90 -3.48
CA ASP A 313 34.49 28.24 -3.64
C ASP A 313 35.20 28.80 -2.38
N GLY A 314 35.35 28.01 -1.32
CA GLY A 314 35.99 28.40 -0.06
C GLY A 314 35.15 29.32 0.84
N MET A 315 33.86 29.52 0.51
CA MET A 315 32.93 30.26 1.37
C MET A 315 32.31 29.33 2.41
N LYS A 316 32.42 29.71 3.69
CA LYS A 316 31.85 28.99 4.84
C LYS A 316 30.38 29.37 5.02
N GLY A 317 29.47 28.42 4.84
CA GLY A 317 28.03 28.59 5.13
C GLY A 317 27.67 27.95 6.48
N GLU A 318 26.88 28.65 7.31
CA GLU A 318 26.30 28.10 8.54
C GLU A 318 24.86 27.62 8.24
N PHE A 319 24.60 26.31 8.30
CA PHE A 319 23.27 25.72 8.10
C PHE A 319 22.67 25.23 9.41
N LEU A 320 21.46 25.66 9.77
CA LEU A 320 20.79 25.17 10.96
C LEU A 320 20.40 23.70 10.78
N LEU A 321 20.76 22.85 11.74
CA LEU A 321 20.38 21.44 11.72
C LEU A 321 19.05 21.26 12.46
N ASP A 322 17.94 21.12 11.71
CA ASP A 322 16.60 20.94 12.27
C ASP A 322 16.00 19.55 11.90
N PRO A 323 15.74 18.66 12.88
CA PRO A 323 15.08 17.37 12.64
C PRO A 323 13.65 17.47 12.09
N GLU A 324 13.02 18.65 12.13
CA GLU A 324 11.66 18.87 11.61
C GLU A 324 11.63 19.42 10.18
N GLU A 325 12.78 19.77 9.61
CA GLU A 325 12.88 20.23 8.23
C GLU A 325 12.64 19.10 7.21
N GLU A 326 12.98 17.86 7.59
CA GLU A 326 12.73 16.68 6.75
C GLU A 326 11.23 16.29 6.75
N HIS A 327 10.58 16.52 5.61
CA HIS A 327 9.17 16.16 5.41
C HIS A 327 8.95 14.65 5.51
N ALA A 328 7.83 14.25 6.12
CA ALA A 328 7.44 12.85 6.19
C ALA A 328 7.10 12.32 4.77
N PRO A 329 7.45 11.04 4.47
CA PRO A 329 7.21 10.47 3.15
C PRO A 329 5.70 10.34 2.89
N THR A 330 5.27 10.85 1.74
CA THR A 330 3.89 10.76 1.28
C THR A 330 3.68 9.53 0.40
N ILE A 331 2.42 9.19 0.13
CA ILE A 331 2.09 8.06 -0.76
C ILE A 331 2.61 8.32 -2.19
N PHE A 332 2.73 9.59 -2.60
CA PHE A 332 3.23 9.97 -3.92
C PHE A 332 4.72 9.73 -4.10
N ASP A 333 5.47 9.59 -3.00
CA ASP A 333 6.91 9.29 -3.03
C ASP A 333 7.20 7.81 -3.33
N THR A 334 6.14 7.00 -3.39
CA THR A 334 6.26 5.56 -3.65
C THR A 334 6.47 5.25 -5.13
N LEU A 335 7.10 4.11 -5.41
CA LEU A 335 7.29 3.59 -6.77
C LEU A 335 5.95 3.41 -7.50
N LEU A 336 4.86 3.17 -6.77
CA LEU A 336 3.51 3.07 -7.31
C LEU A 336 3.10 4.31 -8.13
N PHE A 337 3.54 5.51 -7.74
CA PHE A 337 3.22 6.76 -8.42
C PHE A 337 4.39 7.31 -9.22
N LYS A 338 5.63 7.17 -8.73
CA LYS A 338 6.84 7.62 -9.44
C LYS A 338 7.08 6.85 -10.75
N LEU A 339 6.87 5.53 -10.76
CA LEU A 339 7.15 4.71 -11.95
C LEU A 339 6.20 5.04 -13.12
N PRO A 340 4.87 5.14 -12.94
CA PRO A 340 3.98 5.58 -14.02
C PRO A 340 4.27 7.02 -14.48
N LYS A 341 4.55 7.95 -13.56
CA LYS A 341 4.93 9.33 -13.89
C LYS A 341 6.20 9.34 -14.75
N TYR A 342 7.21 8.58 -14.36
CA TYR A 342 8.47 8.44 -15.10
C TYR A 342 8.24 7.84 -16.50
N ALA A 343 7.49 6.75 -16.60
CA ALA A 343 7.17 6.12 -17.88
C ALA A 343 6.40 7.07 -18.82
N TYR A 344 5.49 7.88 -18.26
CA TYR A 344 4.78 8.92 -19.00
C TYR A 344 5.73 10.04 -19.46
N ASN A 345 6.60 10.54 -18.59
CA ASN A 345 7.59 11.56 -18.92
C ASN A 345 8.57 11.07 -20.01
N GLN A 346 9.02 9.82 -19.93
CA GLN A 346 9.91 9.23 -20.93
C GLN A 346 9.23 8.95 -22.27
N SER A 347 7.91 8.71 -22.30
CA SER A 347 7.18 8.45 -23.55
C SER A 347 6.62 9.74 -24.16
N VAL A 348 5.69 10.38 -23.45
CA VAL A 348 4.99 11.59 -23.92
C VAL A 348 5.87 12.84 -23.79
N GLY A 349 6.71 12.92 -22.76
CA GLY A 349 7.63 14.05 -22.60
C GLY A 349 8.68 14.14 -23.71
N ARG A 350 9.12 13.00 -24.26
CA ARG A 350 9.98 12.95 -25.46
C ARG A 350 9.27 13.49 -26.70
N VAL A 351 8.00 13.14 -26.88
CA VAL A 351 7.19 13.61 -28.02
C VAL A 351 6.87 15.12 -27.92
N LEU A 352 6.66 15.62 -26.71
CA LEU A 352 6.38 17.04 -26.44
C LEU A 352 7.65 17.93 -26.32
N GLY A 353 8.85 17.36 -26.44
CA GLY A 353 10.12 18.10 -26.41
C GLY A 353 10.49 18.70 -25.05
N LYS A 354 9.88 18.23 -23.95
CA LYS A 354 10.15 18.76 -22.59
C LYS A 354 11.35 18.05 -21.96
N LYS A 355 12.56 18.56 -22.24
CA LYS A 355 13.84 17.98 -21.76
C LYS A 355 13.94 17.88 -20.24
N GLU A 356 13.47 18.90 -19.52
CA GLU A 356 13.49 18.95 -18.05
C GLU A 356 12.76 17.76 -17.39
N LEU A 357 11.70 17.25 -18.00
CA LEU A 357 10.93 16.12 -17.44
C LEU A 357 11.58 14.76 -17.72
N ILE A 358 12.47 14.69 -18.72
CA ILE A 358 13.15 13.47 -19.15
C ILE A 358 14.40 13.23 -18.28
N GLU A 359 15.00 14.31 -17.78
CA GLU A 359 16.20 14.28 -16.94
C GLU A 359 15.89 14.02 -15.45
N GLU A 360 14.62 14.09 -15.02
CA GLU A 360 14.20 13.73 -13.66
C GLU A 360 14.47 12.23 -13.37
N PRO A 361 15.40 11.89 -12.46
CA PRO A 361 15.71 10.50 -12.14
C PRO A 361 14.55 9.82 -11.41
N LEU A 362 14.38 8.51 -11.60
CA LEU A 362 13.30 7.74 -10.95
C LEU A 362 13.47 7.65 -9.43
N MET A 363 14.72 7.59 -8.97
CA MET A 363 15.12 7.47 -7.57
C MET A 363 16.24 8.50 -7.32
N ASP A 364 16.10 9.29 -6.26
CA ASP A 364 17.17 10.18 -5.79
C ASP A 364 18.19 9.32 -5.03
N THR A 365 19.22 8.85 -5.73
CA THR A 365 20.35 8.16 -5.11
C THR A 365 21.36 9.21 -4.66
N SER A 366 21.40 9.50 -3.36
CA SER A 366 22.54 10.19 -2.79
C SER A 366 23.70 9.20 -2.69
N ASP A 367 24.83 9.49 -3.34
CA ASP A 367 26.06 8.68 -3.24
C ASP A 367 26.75 8.84 -1.85
N LEU A 368 26.18 9.66 -0.98
CA LEU A 368 26.67 9.91 0.37
C LEU A 368 26.34 8.76 1.34
N PRO A 369 27.19 8.50 2.35
CA PRO A 369 26.86 7.62 3.47
C PRO A 369 25.53 8.00 4.13
N GLU A 370 24.76 7.03 4.65
CA GLU A 370 23.42 7.27 5.21
C GLU A 370 23.39 8.39 6.27
N ASP A 371 24.43 8.47 7.10
CA ASP A 371 24.58 9.46 8.16
C ASP A 371 24.81 10.87 7.60
N GLU A 372 25.57 10.99 6.51
CA GLU A 372 25.82 12.27 5.85
C GLU A 372 24.61 12.74 5.04
N ALA A 373 23.92 11.81 4.37
CA ALA A 373 22.66 12.09 3.68
C ALA A 373 21.58 12.57 4.67
N ALA A 374 21.53 11.99 5.88
CA ALA A 374 20.60 12.42 6.93
C ALA A 374 20.93 13.83 7.47
N ILE A 375 22.22 14.17 7.59
CA ILE A 375 22.65 15.53 7.95
C ILE A 375 22.27 16.49 6.83
N GLN A 376 22.58 16.15 5.58
CA GLN A 376 22.27 16.99 4.42
C GLN A 376 20.76 17.21 4.24
N SER A 377 19.92 16.20 4.48
CA SER A 377 18.47 16.34 4.41
C SER A 377 17.91 17.21 5.53
N ALA A 378 18.61 17.29 6.66
CA ALA A 378 18.25 18.13 7.80
C ALA A 378 18.91 19.53 7.77
N THR A 379 19.84 19.77 6.84
CA THR A 379 20.42 21.09 6.55
C THR A 379 19.91 21.70 5.24
N ALA A 380 19.10 20.96 4.48
CA ALA A 380 18.78 21.24 3.09
C ALA A 380 18.37 22.71 2.86
N PRO A 381 19.21 23.51 2.18
CA PRO A 381 18.99 24.94 2.02
C PRO A 381 18.00 25.19 0.91
N ASN A 382 16.76 25.51 1.28
CA ASN A 382 15.89 26.22 0.36
C ASN A 382 15.99 27.71 0.70
N LEU A 383 16.97 28.40 0.11
CA LEU A 383 17.07 29.88 0.12
C LEU A 383 15.71 30.55 -0.23
N ASN A 384 14.85 29.85 -0.98
CA ASN A 384 13.49 30.29 -1.36
C ASN A 384 12.35 29.73 -0.50
N GLY A 385 12.60 28.76 0.39
CA GLY A 385 11.59 28.10 1.23
C GLY A 385 11.09 28.97 2.37
N GLU A 386 11.98 29.69 3.04
CA GLU A 386 11.62 30.70 4.04
C GLU A 386 10.80 31.84 3.41
N ALA A 387 11.17 32.28 2.20
CA ALA A 387 10.45 33.32 1.48
C ALA A 387 9.01 32.91 1.11
N ARG A 388 8.78 31.63 0.77
CA ARG A 388 7.44 31.09 0.46
C ARG A 388 6.57 30.86 1.71
N LYS A 389 7.13 30.32 2.81
CA LYS A 389 6.41 30.17 4.10
C LYS A 389 5.95 31.53 4.65
N ARG A 390 6.76 32.59 4.48
CA ARG A 390 6.41 33.95 4.92
C ARG A 390 5.33 34.62 4.06
N LYS A 391 5.31 34.40 2.73
CA LYS A 391 4.23 34.88 1.84
C LYS A 391 2.87 34.22 2.10
N ALA A 392 2.85 32.94 2.47
CA ALA A 392 1.61 32.24 2.80
C ALA A 392 0.98 32.72 4.11
N LYS A 393 1.81 33.03 5.13
CA LYS A 393 1.34 33.52 6.44
C LYS A 393 0.83 34.97 6.39
N GLY A 394 1.41 35.81 5.54
CA GLY A 394 0.96 37.20 5.34
C GLY A 394 -0.34 37.36 4.53
N ARG A 395 -0.79 36.31 3.82
CA ARG A 395 -2.01 36.38 2.99
C ARG A 395 -3.29 35.96 3.71
N ASN A 396 -3.17 35.32 4.88
CA ASN A 396 -4.29 34.91 5.73
C ASN A 396 -4.57 35.90 6.88
N ALA A 397 -3.89 37.05 6.87
CA ALA A 397 -4.16 38.19 7.76
C ALA A 397 -4.48 39.41 6.89
N ARG A 398 -5.68 39.43 6.31
CA ARG A 398 -6.31 40.63 5.76
C ARG A 398 -7.78 40.65 6.15
#